data_AF-A0A520YAT3-F1
#
_entry.id   AF-A0A520YAT3-F1
#
_cell.length_a   1.000
_cell.length_b   1.000
_cell.length_c   1.000
_cell.angle_alpha   90.00
_cell.angle_beta   90.00
_cell.angle_gamma   90.00
#
_symmetry.space_group_name_H-M   'P 1'
#
loop_
_entity.id
_entity.type
_entity.pdbx_description
1 polymer ?
#
loop_
_entity_poly.entity_id
_entity_poly.type
_entity_poly.pdbx_seq_one_letter_code
_entity_poly.pdbx_strand_id
1 'polypeptide(L)'
;SMVDAEYENIMNQLRHEASHEEDSEAALKEIEAEADDYKTIAERRVRLGLLLSEIGQANGIEVSQQEMTRLIQQAAQQYAPQQREQFVKYIQENPMAAAQLRAPLYEDKVVDHLFDKAKITDKTVTREELEAAIEAEEAAPAKKSTKKKAATKKTPAKKPASKSAKTATAKKAPAKKAPAKKTAEKKPAAKKSPAKKTAAKKPAAKKKAPAKAK
;
A
#
# COMPACT_ATOMS: atom_id res chain seq x y z
N SER A 1 16.44 21.80 -8.96
CA SER A 1 16.62 20.33 -9.04
C SER A 1 15.46 19.63 -8.33
N MET A 2 15.24 18.32 -8.54
CA MET A 2 14.28 17.55 -7.71
C MET A 2 14.69 17.55 -6.23
N VAL A 3 16.00 17.53 -5.97
CA VAL A 3 16.55 17.63 -4.60
C VAL A 3 16.23 18.98 -3.98
N ASP A 4 16.41 20.08 -4.71
CA ASP A 4 16.11 21.42 -4.19
C ASP A 4 14.61 21.59 -3.90
N ALA A 5 13.74 21.02 -4.75
CA ALA A 5 12.29 21.08 -4.52
C ALA A 5 11.89 20.29 -3.26
N GLU A 6 12.47 19.12 -3.04
CA GLU A 6 12.22 18.35 -1.81
C GLU A 6 12.80 19.04 -0.58
N TYR A 7 13.98 19.65 -0.71
CA TYR A 7 14.60 20.44 0.35
C TYR A 7 13.69 21.61 0.78
N GLU A 8 13.17 22.38 -0.19
CA GLU A 8 12.24 23.47 0.12
C GLU A 8 10.93 22.96 0.74
N ASN A 9 10.41 21.80 0.32
CA ASN A 9 9.24 21.20 0.96
C ASN A 9 9.51 20.90 2.45
N ILE A 10 10.66 20.30 2.75
CA ILE A 10 11.08 20.01 4.13
C ILE A 10 11.21 21.30 4.92
N MET A 11 11.94 22.29 4.39
CA MET A 11 12.15 23.57 5.07
C MET A 11 10.84 24.32 5.31
N ASN A 12 9.90 24.29 4.36
CA ASN A 12 8.59 24.93 4.53
C ASN A 12 7.76 24.25 5.61
N GLN A 13 7.82 22.92 5.70
CA GLN A 13 7.16 22.19 6.79
C GLN A 13 7.78 22.55 8.14
N LEU A 14 9.11 22.50 8.26
CA LEU A 14 9.82 22.82 9.51
C LEU A 14 9.58 24.26 9.96
N ARG A 15 9.65 25.23 9.03
CA ARG A 15 9.32 26.64 9.34
C ARG A 15 7.87 26.80 9.79
N HIS A 16 6.94 26.04 9.21
CA HIS A 16 5.56 26.04 9.64
C HIS A 16 5.41 25.48 11.07
N GLU A 17 6.06 24.36 11.37
CA GLU A 17 6.07 23.77 12.73
C GLU A 17 6.69 24.74 13.75
N ALA A 18 7.86 25.31 13.46
CA ALA A 18 8.53 26.31 14.28
C ALA A 18 7.71 27.58 14.51
N SER A 19 6.80 27.95 13.59
CA SER A 19 5.91 29.11 13.78
C SER A 19 4.83 28.90 14.84
N HIS A 20 4.62 27.65 15.29
CA HIS A 20 3.66 27.28 16.33
C HIS A 20 4.34 26.96 17.68
N GLU A 21 5.66 27.10 17.77
CA GLU A 21 6.43 26.90 19.01
C GLU A 21 6.45 28.16 19.88
N GLU A 22 6.67 27.97 21.19
CA GLU A 22 6.74 29.08 22.16
C GLU A 22 7.93 30.02 21.89
N ASP A 23 9.07 29.47 21.42
CA ASP A 23 10.25 30.24 21.01
C ASP A 23 10.57 30.01 19.53
N SER A 24 9.72 30.60 18.69
CA SER A 24 9.82 30.48 17.23
C SER A 24 11.16 30.99 16.67
N GLU A 25 11.77 32.02 17.27
CA GLU A 25 13.06 32.54 16.81
C GLU A 25 14.22 31.58 17.10
N ALA A 26 14.21 30.91 18.25
CA ALA A 26 15.20 29.89 18.56
C ALA A 26 15.05 28.67 17.64
N ALA A 27 13.82 28.16 17.46
CA ALA A 27 13.53 27.03 16.60
C ALA A 27 13.96 27.29 15.13
N LEU A 28 13.69 28.49 14.60
CA LEU A 28 14.12 28.85 13.24
C LEU A 28 15.64 28.91 13.11
N LYS A 29 16.36 29.41 14.12
CA LYS A 29 17.84 29.44 14.11
C LYS A 29 18.44 28.04 14.14
N GLU A 30 17.83 27.11 14.88
CA GLU A 30 18.25 25.71 14.92
C GLU A 30 18.02 25.03 13.56
N ILE A 31 16.83 25.19 12.98
CA ILE A 31 16.51 24.67 11.64
C ILE A 31 17.48 25.20 10.57
N GLU A 32 17.84 26.49 10.64
CA GLU A 32 18.82 27.08 9.73
C GLU A 32 20.24 26.58 9.97
N ALA A 33 20.63 26.32 11.23
CA ALA A 33 21.93 25.75 11.57
C ALA A 33 22.09 24.31 11.02
N GLU A 34 21.00 23.56 10.92
CA GLU A 34 20.95 22.18 10.42
C GLU A 34 20.60 22.08 8.91
N ALA A 35 20.59 23.20 8.19
CA ALA A 35 20.20 23.27 6.79
C ALA A 35 20.88 22.21 5.89
N ASP A 36 22.15 21.92 6.12
CA ASP A 36 22.91 20.92 5.34
C ASP A 36 22.45 19.47 5.61
N ASP A 37 21.99 19.17 6.82
CA ASP A 37 21.45 17.85 7.18
C ASP A 37 20.09 17.63 6.50
N TYR A 38 19.24 18.66 6.46
CA TYR A 38 17.98 18.61 5.72
C TYR A 38 18.18 18.43 4.21
N LYS A 39 19.27 18.98 3.65
CA LYS A 39 19.64 18.71 2.26
C LYS A 39 20.02 17.25 2.02
N THR A 40 20.71 16.63 2.98
CA THR A 40 21.03 15.19 2.93
C THR A 40 19.76 14.33 3.02
N ILE A 41 18.79 14.74 3.84
CA ILE A 41 17.47 14.09 3.93
C ILE A 41 16.73 14.21 2.59
N ALA A 42 16.72 15.39 1.97
CA ALA A 42 16.10 15.61 0.66
C ALA A 42 16.71 14.70 -0.41
N GLU A 43 18.04 14.59 -0.48
CA GLU A 43 18.71 13.66 -1.38
C GLU A 43 18.27 12.21 -1.15
N ARG A 44 18.19 11.79 0.12
CA ARG A 44 17.78 10.42 0.46
C ARG A 44 16.33 10.16 0.02
N ARG A 45 15.41 11.08 0.28
CA ARG A 45 13.99 10.95 -0.11
C ARG A 45 13.83 10.89 -1.63
N VAL A 46 14.47 11.79 -2.36
CA VAL A 46 14.41 11.78 -3.84
C VAL A 46 14.99 10.49 -4.41
N ARG A 47 16.14 10.02 -3.89
CA ARG A 47 16.73 8.75 -4.34
C ARG A 47 15.82 7.55 -4.05
N LEU A 48 15.19 7.50 -2.89
CA LEU A 48 14.25 6.43 -2.53
C LEU A 48 12.99 6.47 -3.39
N GLY A 49 12.39 7.64 -3.59
CA GLY A 49 11.21 7.79 -4.45
C GLY A 49 11.47 7.36 -5.89
N LEU A 50 12.63 7.74 -6.46
CA LEU A 50 13.05 7.30 -7.79
C LEU A 50 13.28 5.79 -7.83
N LEU A 51 13.92 5.21 -6.82
CA LEU A 51 14.16 3.77 -6.73
C LEU A 51 12.85 2.98 -6.67
N LEU A 52 11.93 3.37 -5.79
CA LEU A 52 10.62 2.72 -5.67
C LEU A 52 9.80 2.85 -6.96
N SER A 53 9.84 4.03 -7.60
CA SER A 53 9.18 4.24 -8.89
C SER A 53 9.71 3.32 -9.98
N GLU A 54 11.04 3.19 -10.10
CA GLU A 54 11.67 2.31 -11.08
C GLU A 54 11.33 0.84 -10.81
N ILE A 55 11.37 0.40 -9.55
CA ILE A 55 11.00 -0.97 -9.16
C ILE A 55 9.54 -1.24 -9.51
N GLY A 56 8.64 -0.32 -9.18
CA GLY A 56 7.21 -0.47 -9.47
C GLY A 56 6.94 -0.55 -10.97
N GLN A 57 7.54 0.33 -11.77
CA GLN A 57 7.43 0.30 -13.24
C GLN A 57 7.99 -0.99 -13.84
N ALA A 58 9.19 -1.40 -13.44
CA ALA A 58 9.83 -2.62 -13.95
C ALA A 58 9.04 -3.91 -13.63
N ASN A 59 8.20 -3.88 -12.60
CA ASN A 59 7.37 -5.01 -12.18
C ASN A 59 5.89 -4.84 -12.56
N GLY A 60 5.51 -3.78 -13.28
CA GLY A 60 4.13 -3.54 -13.71
C GLY A 60 3.17 -3.33 -12.53
N ILE A 61 3.67 -2.79 -11.42
CA ILE A 61 2.84 -2.45 -10.26
C ILE A 61 2.03 -1.21 -10.63
N GLU A 62 0.71 -1.29 -10.50
CA GLU A 62 -0.19 -0.18 -10.75
C GLU A 62 -1.28 -0.14 -9.67
N VAL A 63 -1.76 1.07 -9.37
CA VAL A 63 -2.95 1.26 -8.53
C VAL A 63 -4.18 1.15 -9.42
N SER A 64 -5.01 0.15 -9.17
CA SER A 64 -6.24 -0.07 -9.91
C SER A 64 -7.28 1.01 -9.60
N GLN A 65 -8.23 1.17 -10.51
CA GLN A 65 -9.27 2.19 -10.34
C GLN A 65 -10.23 1.89 -9.18
N GLN A 66 -10.37 0.61 -8.80
CA GLN A 66 -11.12 0.19 -7.62
C GLN A 66 -10.42 0.61 -6.33
N GLU A 67 -9.11 0.38 -6.25
CA GLU A 67 -8.27 0.82 -5.14
C GLU A 67 -8.30 2.35 -5.02
N MET A 68 -8.18 3.06 -6.14
CA MET A 68 -8.29 4.52 -6.17
C MET A 68 -9.65 5.00 -5.65
N THR A 69 -10.75 4.37 -6.09
CA THR A 69 -12.11 4.72 -5.62
C THR A 69 -12.24 4.50 -4.11
N ARG A 70 -11.75 3.37 -3.60
CA ARG A 70 -11.75 3.08 -2.17
C ARG A 70 -10.93 4.11 -1.39
N LEU A 71 -9.74 4.44 -1.87
CA LEU A 71 -8.84 5.40 -1.24
C LEU A 71 -9.47 6.80 -1.18
N ILE A 72 -10.11 7.25 -2.27
CA ILE A 72 -10.86 8.51 -2.31
C ILE A 72 -11.98 8.51 -1.27
N GLN A 73 -12.75 7.42 -1.15
CA GLN A 73 -13.83 7.34 -0.16
C GLN A 73 -13.29 7.35 1.28
N GLN A 74 -12.15 6.70 1.54
CA GLN A 74 -11.48 6.73 2.85
C GLN A 74 -10.98 8.14 3.19
N ALA A 75 -10.29 8.81 2.26
CA ALA A 75 -9.84 10.18 2.45
C ALA A 75 -11.03 11.14 2.66
N ALA A 76 -12.13 10.95 1.92
CA ALA A 76 -13.34 11.76 2.08
C ALA A 76 -13.96 11.66 3.49
N GLN A 77 -13.75 10.56 4.22
CA GLN A 77 -14.30 10.41 5.58
C GLN A 77 -13.71 11.40 6.58
N GLN A 78 -12.50 11.93 6.32
CA GLN A 78 -11.86 12.95 7.15
C GLN A 78 -12.57 14.30 7.07
N TYR A 79 -13.38 14.51 6.02
CA TYR A 79 -14.16 15.73 5.82
C TYR A 79 -15.58 15.59 6.39
N ALA A 80 -16.16 16.73 6.75
CA ALA A 80 -17.54 16.83 7.17
C ALA A 80 -18.50 16.30 6.07
N PRO A 81 -19.65 15.68 6.42
CA PRO A 81 -20.55 15.04 5.46
C PRO A 81 -20.88 15.89 4.22
N GLN A 82 -21.13 17.18 4.42
CA GLN A 82 -21.45 18.14 3.35
C GLN A 82 -20.28 18.48 2.41
N GLN A 83 -19.03 18.22 2.83
CA GLN A 83 -17.81 18.47 2.05
C GLN A 83 -17.28 17.22 1.34
N ARG A 84 -17.77 16.02 1.71
CA ARG A 84 -17.28 14.76 1.13
C ARG A 84 -17.49 14.68 -0.37
N GLU A 85 -18.70 15.01 -0.83
CA GLU A 85 -19.02 14.99 -2.27
C GLU A 85 -18.19 15.99 -3.07
N GLN A 86 -17.93 17.18 -2.49
CA GLN A 86 -17.08 18.19 -3.10
C GLN A 86 -15.63 17.71 -3.21
N PHE A 87 -15.11 17.06 -2.16
CA PHE A 87 -13.78 16.46 -2.18
C PHE A 87 -13.66 15.36 -3.25
N VAL A 88 -14.61 14.41 -3.29
CA VAL A 88 -14.61 13.33 -4.29
C VAL A 88 -14.60 13.90 -5.70
N LYS A 89 -15.45 14.90 -5.96
CA LYS A 89 -15.53 15.57 -7.26
C LYS A 89 -14.22 16.28 -7.61
N TYR A 90 -13.63 17.00 -6.66
CA TYR A 90 -12.34 17.68 -6.83
C TYR A 90 -11.23 16.71 -7.24
N ILE A 91 -11.12 15.56 -6.56
CA ILE A 91 -10.10 14.55 -6.90
C ILE A 91 -10.35 13.94 -8.29
N GLN A 92 -11.62 13.72 -8.67
CA GLN A 92 -11.95 13.19 -10.00
C GLN A 92 -11.65 14.18 -11.14
N GLU A 93 -11.87 15.48 -10.90
CA GLU A 93 -11.65 16.54 -11.90
C GLU A 93 -10.19 17.00 -11.98
N ASN A 94 -9.40 16.78 -10.93
CA ASN A 94 -8.01 17.21 -10.84
C ASN A 94 -7.03 16.01 -10.86
N PRO A 95 -6.44 15.68 -12.03
CA PRO A 95 -5.49 14.57 -12.16
C PRO A 95 -4.27 14.68 -11.26
N MET A 96 -3.82 15.91 -10.94
CA MET A 96 -2.68 16.11 -10.04
C MET A 96 -3.03 15.78 -8.60
N ALA A 97 -4.22 16.17 -8.14
CA ALA A 97 -4.70 15.80 -6.81
C ALA A 97 -4.92 14.29 -6.69
N ALA A 98 -5.46 13.65 -7.74
CA ALA A 98 -5.56 12.19 -7.81
C ALA A 98 -4.19 11.50 -7.77
N ALA A 99 -3.18 12.05 -8.44
CA ALA A 99 -1.83 11.50 -8.41
C ALA A 99 -1.19 11.61 -7.01
N GLN A 100 -1.40 12.73 -6.32
CA GLN A 100 -0.91 12.93 -4.95
C GLN A 100 -1.54 11.95 -3.97
N LEU A 101 -2.85 11.70 -4.10
CA LEU A 101 -3.52 10.70 -3.29
C LEU A 101 -3.06 9.27 -3.64
N ARG A 102 -2.77 9.00 -4.92
CA ARG A 102 -2.30 7.68 -5.37
C ARG A 102 -0.89 7.34 -4.88
N ALA A 103 0.00 8.32 -4.77
CA ALA A 103 1.43 8.09 -4.52
C ALA A 103 1.71 7.23 -3.27
N PRO A 104 1.16 7.52 -2.07
CA PRO A 104 1.39 6.67 -0.89
C PRO A 104 0.95 5.22 -1.09
N LEU A 105 -0.23 5.02 -1.69
CA LEU A 105 -0.75 3.66 -1.95
C LEU A 105 0.12 2.91 -2.98
N TYR A 106 0.66 3.62 -3.95
CA TYR A 106 1.60 3.02 -4.91
C TYR A 106 2.88 2.57 -4.21
N GLU A 107 3.46 3.42 -3.36
CA GLU A 107 4.66 3.11 -2.59
C GLU A 107 4.45 1.89 -1.69
N ASP A 108 3.34 1.83 -0.95
CA ASP A 108 2.96 0.69 -0.12
C ASP A 108 2.93 -0.61 -0.94
N LYS A 109 2.29 -0.60 -2.11
CA LYS A 109 2.22 -1.78 -2.98
C LYS A 109 3.59 -2.22 -3.50
N VAL A 110 4.48 -1.27 -3.79
CA VAL A 110 5.86 -1.59 -4.20
C VAL A 110 6.62 -2.24 -3.05
N VAL A 111 6.45 -1.74 -1.82
CA VAL A 111 7.05 -2.28 -0.60
C VAL A 111 6.51 -3.68 -0.28
N ASP A 112 5.20 -3.90 -0.40
CA ASP A 112 4.58 -5.22 -0.23
C ASP A 112 5.17 -6.24 -1.22
N HIS A 113 5.31 -5.85 -2.49
CA HIS A 113 5.95 -6.69 -3.50
C HIS A 113 7.43 -6.98 -3.21
N LEU A 114 8.14 -6.03 -2.58
CA LEU A 114 9.50 -6.24 -2.11
C LEU A 114 9.53 -7.29 -0.99
N PHE A 115 8.59 -7.23 -0.04
CA PHE A 115 8.49 -8.23 1.04
C PHE A 115 8.18 -9.63 0.51
N ASP A 116 7.31 -9.76 -0.50
CA ASP A 116 7.01 -11.05 -1.14
C ASP A 116 8.24 -11.73 -1.77
N LYS A 117 9.25 -10.93 -2.16
CA LYS A 117 10.50 -11.42 -2.74
C LYS A 117 11.65 -11.48 -1.73
N ALA A 118 11.51 -10.84 -0.58
CA ALA A 118 12.55 -10.75 0.41
C ALA A 118 12.63 -12.03 1.26
N LYS A 119 13.84 -12.35 1.71
CA LYS A 119 14.02 -13.38 2.74
C LYS A 119 13.79 -12.73 4.10
N ILE A 120 12.63 -12.99 4.69
CA ILE A 120 12.25 -12.49 6.02
C ILE A 120 12.71 -13.49 7.08
N THR A 121 13.32 -12.99 8.15
CA THR A 121 13.75 -13.80 9.31
C THR A 121 13.32 -13.12 10.59
N ASP A 122 12.66 -13.87 11.46
CA ASP A 122 12.22 -13.36 12.75
C ASP A 122 13.35 -13.48 13.79
N LYS A 123 13.55 -12.43 14.57
CA LYS A 123 14.49 -12.40 15.70
C LYS A 123 13.74 -11.95 16.94
N THR A 124 13.68 -12.82 17.95
CA THR A 124 13.20 -12.45 19.28
C THR A 124 14.27 -11.61 19.97
N VAL A 125 13.90 -10.41 20.40
CA VAL A 125 14.76 -9.50 21.17
C VAL A 125 14.01 -9.07 22.44
N THR A 126 14.74 -8.79 23.52
CA THR A 126 14.12 -8.16 24.69
C THR A 126 13.89 -6.67 24.46
N ARG A 127 13.09 -6.05 25.32
CA ARG A 127 12.83 -4.61 25.23
C ARG A 127 14.11 -3.80 25.38
N GLU A 128 14.94 -4.16 26.35
CA GLU A 128 16.20 -3.49 26.66
C GLU A 128 17.18 -3.59 25.49
N GLU A 129 17.23 -4.74 24.82
CA GLU A 129 18.06 -4.94 23.62
C GLU A 129 17.56 -4.10 22.43
N LEU A 130 16.25 -3.95 22.27
CA LEU A 130 15.66 -3.14 21.23
C LEU A 130 15.92 -1.65 21.46
N GLU A 131 15.71 -1.17 22.68
CA GLU A 131 16.00 0.22 23.08
C GLU A 131 17.50 0.54 22.88
N ALA A 132 18.39 -0.33 23.35
CA ALA A 132 19.83 -0.17 23.16
C ALA A 132 20.25 -0.18 21.67
N ALA A 133 19.56 -0.94 20.82
CA ALA A 133 19.84 -0.96 19.39
C ALA A 133 19.41 0.34 18.68
N ILE A 134 18.28 0.92 19.08
CA ILE A 134 17.77 2.18 18.51
C ILE A 134 18.70 3.34 18.90
N GLU A 135 19.06 3.46 20.18
CA GLU A 135 19.99 4.50 20.66
C GLU A 135 21.36 4.42 19.98
N ALA A 136 21.85 3.20 19.73
CA ALA A 136 23.11 2.99 19.02
C ALA A 136 23.05 3.37 17.53
N GLU A 137 21.88 3.28 16.89
CA GLU A 137 21.68 3.66 15.48
C GLU A 137 21.48 5.17 15.32
N GLU A 138 20.84 5.83 16.28
CA GLU A 138 20.65 7.28 16.33
C GLU A 138 21.97 8.03 16.61
N ALA A 139 22.86 7.44 17.41
CA ALA A 139 24.19 7.98 17.71
C ALA A 139 25.23 7.80 16.57
N ALA A 140 24.89 7.10 15.49
CA ALA A 140 25.82 6.83 14.38
C ALA A 140 25.42 7.62 13.11
N PRO A 141 26.12 8.71 12.73
CA PRO A 141 25.86 9.38 11.48
C PRO A 141 26.13 8.43 10.31
N ALA A 142 25.18 8.37 9.38
CA ALA A 142 25.07 7.42 8.28
C ALA A 142 26.41 7.07 7.60
N LYS A 143 27.04 5.98 8.04
CA LYS A 143 28.19 5.39 7.34
C LYS A 143 27.71 4.69 6.07
N LYS A 144 28.02 5.29 4.93
CA LYS A 144 28.02 4.69 3.58
C LYS A 144 28.55 3.25 3.63
N SER A 145 27.70 2.30 3.24
CA SER A 145 28.05 0.91 3.04
C SER A 145 28.85 0.74 1.74
N THR A 146 30.17 0.85 1.82
CA THR A 146 31.07 0.37 0.77
C THR A 146 31.89 -0.83 1.26
N LYS A 147 31.44 -2.05 0.94
CA LYS A 147 32.35 -3.12 0.50
C LYS A 147 31.63 -4.25 -0.23
N LYS A 148 31.63 -4.12 -1.56
CA LYS A 148 31.58 -5.24 -2.50
C LYS A 148 32.91 -6.01 -2.40
N LYS A 149 32.86 -7.30 -2.07
CA LYS A 149 33.88 -8.25 -2.55
C LYS A 149 33.16 -9.51 -3.03
N ALA A 150 33.03 -9.59 -4.36
CA ALA A 150 32.67 -10.81 -5.06
C ALA A 150 33.87 -11.77 -5.02
N ALA A 151 33.60 -13.05 -4.76
CA ALA A 151 34.47 -14.15 -5.19
C ALA A 151 33.58 -15.31 -5.69
N THR A 152 33.76 -15.55 -6.98
CA THR A 152 33.26 -16.57 -7.88
C THR A 152 33.39 -18.02 -7.41
N LYS A 153 32.28 -18.77 -7.59
CA LYS A 153 32.14 -20.02 -8.38
C LYS A 153 33.05 -21.22 -8.04
N LYS A 154 32.44 -22.32 -7.57
CA LYS A 154 32.57 -23.70 -8.11
C LYS A 154 31.63 -24.70 -7.42
N THR A 155 30.71 -25.29 -8.19
CA THR A 155 30.23 -26.68 -8.04
C THR A 155 30.71 -27.44 -9.29
N PRO A 156 30.88 -28.78 -9.23
CA PRO A 156 29.78 -29.66 -9.65
C PRO A 156 29.63 -31.00 -8.89
N ALA A 157 28.36 -31.33 -8.62
CA ALA A 157 27.65 -32.61 -8.67
C ALA A 157 28.36 -33.97 -8.47
N LYS A 158 27.80 -34.83 -7.58
CA LYS A 158 27.13 -36.10 -7.94
C LYS A 158 26.54 -36.84 -6.72
N LYS A 159 25.25 -37.21 -6.81
CA LYS A 159 24.59 -38.35 -6.12
C LYS A 159 24.90 -39.64 -6.93
N PRO A 160 24.76 -40.88 -6.42
CA PRO A 160 23.43 -41.47 -6.20
C PRO A 160 23.29 -42.55 -5.08
N ALA A 161 22.02 -42.83 -4.73
CA ALA A 161 21.44 -44.11 -4.25
C ALA A 161 21.90 -44.66 -2.86
N SER A 162 21.12 -45.41 -2.06
CA SER A 162 19.75 -45.93 -2.04
C SER A 162 19.65 -46.88 -0.80
N LYS A 163 18.43 -47.09 -0.27
CA LYS A 163 17.92 -48.18 0.62
C LYS A 163 17.55 -47.68 2.03
N SER A 164 16.27 -47.62 2.45
CA SER A 164 15.18 -48.62 2.54
C SER A 164 15.27 -49.52 3.78
N ALA A 165 14.42 -49.25 4.78
CA ALA A 165 13.69 -50.19 5.66
C ALA A 165 12.89 -49.35 6.69
N LYS A 166 11.57 -49.19 6.60
CA LYS A 166 10.47 -50.07 7.04
C LYS A 166 10.65 -50.67 8.45
N THR A 167 9.82 -50.19 9.39
CA THR A 167 8.96 -51.04 10.24
C THR A 167 7.75 -50.24 10.73
N ALA A 168 6.57 -50.73 10.37
CA ALA A 168 5.29 -50.48 11.02
C ALA A 168 5.29 -51.14 12.42
N THR A 169 4.55 -50.65 13.41
CA THR A 169 3.22 -51.14 13.86
C THR A 169 3.03 -50.57 15.29
N ALA A 170 1.87 -50.30 15.89
CA ALA A 170 0.46 -50.28 15.56
C ALA A 170 -0.30 -49.68 16.78
N LYS A 171 -1.51 -49.16 16.53
CA LYS A 171 -2.71 -49.13 17.41
C LYS A 171 -2.56 -48.65 18.88
N LYS A 172 -3.38 -47.65 19.26
CA LYS A 172 -4.71 -47.86 19.93
C LYS A 172 -5.38 -46.51 20.29
N ALA A 173 -6.42 -46.14 19.55
CA ALA A 173 -7.59 -45.40 20.09
C ALA A 173 -8.50 -46.43 20.82
N PRO A 174 -9.56 -46.08 21.61
CA PRO A 174 -10.34 -44.83 21.59
C PRO A 174 -10.89 -44.34 22.97
N ALA A 175 -11.47 -43.12 23.03
CA ALA A 175 -12.85 -42.87 23.54
C ALA A 175 -13.22 -41.38 23.72
N LYS A 176 -14.39 -41.04 23.13
CA LYS A 176 -15.49 -40.18 23.64
C LYS A 176 -15.23 -38.70 23.99
N LYS A 177 -15.85 -37.79 23.22
CA LYS A 177 -17.21 -37.27 23.50
C LYS A 177 -17.76 -36.47 22.31
N ALA A 178 -18.89 -36.91 21.79
CA ALA A 178 -19.86 -36.08 21.07
C ALA A 178 -21.14 -36.05 21.93
N PRO A 179 -22.00 -35.04 21.78
CA PRO A 179 -23.42 -35.22 21.91
C PRO A 179 -24.08 -35.09 20.53
N ALA A 180 -24.72 -36.19 20.13
CA ALA A 180 -25.91 -36.20 19.28
C ALA A 180 -27.09 -35.63 20.12
N LYS A 181 -28.32 -35.35 19.67
CA LYS A 181 -29.12 -35.58 18.47
C LYS A 181 -30.46 -34.88 18.75
N LYS A 182 -31.21 -34.45 17.72
CA LYS A 182 -32.62 -34.83 17.44
C LYS A 182 -33.22 -33.88 16.39
N THR A 183 -33.38 -34.32 15.13
CA THR A 183 -34.58 -35.00 14.52
C THR A 183 -35.70 -33.99 14.20
N ALA A 184 -36.43 -33.99 13.09
CA ALA A 184 -36.64 -34.97 12.00
C ALA A 184 -37.35 -34.31 10.79
N GLU A 185 -37.10 -34.89 9.60
CA GLU A 185 -38.04 -35.23 8.50
C GLU A 185 -39.06 -34.22 7.92
N LYS A 186 -38.96 -33.90 6.62
CA LYS A 186 -39.70 -34.53 5.49
C LYS A 186 -39.40 -33.84 4.14
N LYS A 187 -39.42 -34.65 3.08
CA LYS A 187 -39.09 -34.39 1.65
C LYS A 187 -40.42 -34.18 0.84
N PRO A 188 -40.43 -34.15 -0.51
CA PRO A 188 -40.27 -33.04 -1.47
C PRO A 188 -41.52 -32.75 -2.36
N ALA A 189 -41.50 -31.66 -3.15
CA ALA A 189 -42.11 -31.50 -4.49
C ALA A 189 -42.03 -30.00 -4.88
N ALA A 190 -42.01 -29.50 -6.12
CA ALA A 190 -41.74 -29.98 -7.46
C ALA A 190 -41.80 -28.74 -8.38
N LYS A 191 -40.96 -28.72 -9.44
CA LYS A 191 -41.24 -28.22 -10.81
C LYS A 191 -41.61 -26.73 -11.10
N LYS A 192 -40.80 -26.21 -12.04
CA LYS A 192 -41.14 -25.44 -13.28
C LYS A 192 -41.16 -23.90 -13.25
N SER A 193 -40.18 -23.35 -13.95
CA SER A 193 -40.17 -22.10 -14.75
C SER A 193 -41.08 -22.22 -16.01
N PRO A 194 -41.08 -21.29 -17.00
CA PRO A 194 -41.35 -19.83 -17.02
C PRO A 194 -42.40 -19.44 -18.13
N ALA A 195 -43.01 -18.23 -18.10
CA ALA A 195 -43.69 -17.58 -19.25
C ALA A 195 -44.06 -16.11 -18.89
N LYS A 196 -43.63 -15.05 -19.62
CA LYS A 196 -43.94 -14.56 -21.00
C LYS A 196 -45.22 -13.70 -21.07
N LYS A 197 -45.06 -12.47 -21.59
CA LYS A 197 -45.94 -11.62 -22.47
C LYS A 197 -45.75 -10.13 -22.11
N THR A 198 -45.76 -9.11 -22.97
CA THR A 198 -45.98 -8.85 -24.42
C THR A 198 -45.69 -7.35 -24.62
N ALA A 199 -44.83 -6.91 -25.54
CA ALA A 199 -45.12 -6.45 -26.90
C ALA A 199 -46.18 -5.32 -27.06
N ALA A 200 -45.76 -4.17 -27.62
CA ALA A 200 -46.45 -3.19 -28.50
C ALA A 200 -46.06 -1.73 -28.14
N LYS A 201 -45.94 -0.71 -29.01
CA LYS A 201 -45.82 -0.51 -30.47
C LYS A 201 -45.61 1.03 -30.64
N LYS A 202 -44.79 1.44 -31.61
CA LYS A 202 -44.56 2.81 -32.20
C LYS A 202 -45.93 3.50 -32.55
N PRO A 203 -46.07 4.82 -32.89
CA PRO A 203 -45.05 5.66 -33.53
C PRO A 203 -45.03 7.20 -33.34
N ALA A 204 -44.04 7.80 -34.02
CA ALA A 204 -43.67 9.20 -34.15
C ALA A 204 -44.62 10.08 -35.01
N ALA A 205 -44.64 11.39 -34.72
CA ALA A 205 -44.95 12.51 -35.62
C ALA A 205 -44.47 13.82 -34.92
N LYS A 206 -43.52 14.62 -35.42
CA LYS A 206 -43.39 15.46 -36.63
C LYS A 206 -43.55 16.97 -36.28
N LYS A 207 -42.51 17.73 -36.66
CA LYS A 207 -42.47 19.18 -37.01
C LYS A 207 -42.74 20.16 -35.83
N LYS A 208 -42.09 21.34 -35.71
CA LYS A 208 -41.73 22.34 -36.72
C LYS A 208 -40.80 23.40 -36.07
N ALA A 209 -39.65 23.72 -36.68
CA ALA A 209 -39.05 25.06 -36.63
C ALA A 209 -39.70 25.90 -37.77
N PRO A 210 -39.75 27.26 -37.77
CA PRO A 210 -38.56 28.12 -37.68
C PRO A 210 -38.72 29.54 -37.05
N ALA A 211 -37.56 30.12 -36.72
CA ALA A 211 -37.06 31.49 -36.95
C ALA A 211 -37.95 32.78 -36.86
N LYS A 212 -37.30 33.78 -36.20
CA LYS A 212 -37.18 35.23 -36.50
C LYS A 212 -38.10 36.26 -35.81
N ALA A 213 -37.44 37.42 -35.60
CA ALA A 213 -37.85 38.72 -35.04
C ALA A 213 -37.96 38.72 -33.50
N LYS A 214 -37.26 39.59 -32.76
CA LYS A 214 -36.75 40.93 -33.02
C LYS A 214 -35.62 41.22 -32.03
#